data_AF-F2JTG8-F1
#
_entry.id   AF-F2JTG8-F1
#
_cell.length_a   1.000
_cell.length_b   1.000
_cell.length_c   1.000
_cell.angle_alpha   90.00
_cell.angle_beta   90.00
_cell.angle_gamma   90.00
#
_symmetry.space_group_name_H-M   'P 1'
#
loop_
_entity.id
_entity.type
_entity.pdbx_description
1 polymer ?
#
loop_
_entity_poly.entity_id
_entity_poly.type
_entity_poly.pdbx_seq_one_letter_code
_entity_poly.pdbx_strand_id
1 'polypeptide(L)'
;MARKANISREEIIEACWRLLEQNRFPNIPRLAAHFLELDGRKCSNTTLLNGVSEWEELYQEYKKNELSELDALLDPALKRFSRDVTQTLALLLDEKSADIEEHFSLKQGSLSGQYLSLSNVVADQEAQIDQLREDNVTLNAENRLIQQELSQVSERLDNQLSQTRVQQSQISEQEAELKELNLNLAQREVDLAKQDAELRSLREENKRLSSELESQRALAQNKLEQTALIEQVLSKVGDLTQIVENKETPAKQK
;
A
#
# COMPACT_ATOMS: atom_id res chain seq x y z
N MET A 1 -105.46 1.53 93.11
CA MET A 1 -106.07 0.50 92.23
C MET A 1 -105.67 0.80 90.80
N ALA A 2 -104.72 0.03 90.25
CA ALA A 2 -104.28 0.19 88.87
C ALA A 2 -105.26 -0.52 87.94
N ARG A 3 -105.81 0.20 86.97
CA ARG A 3 -106.63 -0.37 85.90
C ARG A 3 -105.74 -1.30 85.07
N LYS A 4 -106.10 -2.59 84.96
CA LYS A 4 -105.48 -3.54 84.01
C LYS A 4 -105.85 -3.12 82.59
N ALA A 5 -105.15 -2.14 82.03
CA ALA A 5 -105.12 -1.94 80.59
C ALA A 5 -104.07 -2.89 80.03
N ASN A 6 -104.47 -3.80 79.13
CA ASN A 6 -103.53 -4.71 78.48
C ASN A 6 -102.59 -3.90 77.59
N ILE A 7 -101.29 -4.17 77.68
CA ILE A 7 -100.29 -3.61 76.76
C ILE A 7 -100.48 -4.29 75.42
N SER A 8 -100.70 -3.50 74.37
CA SER A 8 -100.88 -3.97 73.01
C SER A 8 -99.55 -4.39 72.37
N ARG A 9 -99.66 -5.20 71.31
CA ARG A 9 -98.52 -5.67 70.52
C ARG A 9 -97.75 -4.50 69.89
N GLU A 10 -98.48 -3.53 69.33
CA GLU A 10 -97.94 -2.32 68.70
C GLU A 10 -97.17 -1.45 69.70
N GLU A 11 -97.69 -1.27 70.93
CA GLU A 11 -96.99 -0.54 72.00
C GLU A 11 -95.64 -1.20 72.35
N ILE A 12 -95.57 -2.54 72.35
CA ILE A 12 -94.33 -3.29 72.63
C ILE A 12 -93.31 -3.06 71.52
N ILE A 13 -93.72 -3.13 70.25
CA ILE A 13 -92.84 -2.88 69.09
C ILE A 13 -92.32 -1.44 69.10
N GLU A 14 -93.18 -0.45 69.37
CA GLU A 14 -92.79 0.95 69.47
C GLU A 14 -91.80 1.17 70.62
N ALA A 15 -92.02 0.55 71.78
CA ALA A 15 -91.08 0.56 72.89
C ALA A 15 -89.74 -0.08 72.52
N CYS A 16 -89.73 -1.15 71.72
CA CYS A 16 -88.49 -1.74 71.21
C CYS A 16 -87.69 -0.77 70.34
N TRP A 17 -88.34 -0.03 69.44
CA TRP A 17 -87.70 1.01 68.63
C TRP A 17 -87.15 2.16 69.48
N ARG A 18 -87.93 2.67 70.44
CA ARG A 18 -87.49 3.73 71.36
C ARG A 18 -86.31 3.30 72.22
N LEU A 19 -86.29 2.04 72.69
CA LEU A 19 -85.14 1.50 73.41
C LEU A 19 -83.89 1.45 72.51
N LEU A 20 -84.06 1.05 71.25
CA LEU A 20 -82.95 1.03 70.28
C LEU A 20 -82.40 2.44 69.99
N GLU A 21 -83.27 3.46 69.86
CA GLU A 21 -82.87 4.88 69.75
C GLU A 21 -82.05 5.35 70.96
N GLN A 22 -82.35 4.82 72.15
CA GLN A 22 -81.60 5.09 73.39
C GLN A 22 -80.33 4.23 73.52
N ASN A 23 -79.90 3.53 72.47
CA ASN A 23 -78.79 2.57 72.47
C ASN A 23 -78.96 1.40 73.47
N ARG A 24 -80.20 1.03 73.79
CA ARG A 24 -80.51 -0.11 74.67
C ARG A 24 -81.18 -1.21 73.87
N PHE A 25 -80.53 -2.38 73.77
CA PHE A 25 -81.14 -3.53 73.11
C PHE A 25 -82.45 -3.94 73.83
N PRO A 26 -83.58 -4.06 73.13
CA PRO A 26 -84.85 -4.43 73.75
C PRO A 26 -84.80 -5.90 74.18
N ASN A 27 -85.10 -6.15 75.45
CA ASN A 27 -85.26 -7.50 76.00
C ASN A 27 -86.42 -7.47 77.01
N ILE A 28 -86.93 -8.64 77.39
CA ILE A 28 -88.11 -8.75 78.27
C ILE A 28 -87.93 -7.94 79.57
N PRO A 29 -86.80 -8.01 80.30
CA PRO A 29 -86.61 -7.18 81.50
C PRO A 29 -86.65 -5.67 81.24
N ARG A 30 -86.03 -5.20 80.14
CA ARG A 30 -85.96 -3.77 79.80
C ARG A 30 -87.31 -3.23 79.33
N LEU A 31 -88.08 -4.03 78.58
CA LEU A 31 -89.43 -3.65 78.18
C LEU A 31 -90.38 -3.63 79.39
N ALA A 32 -90.27 -4.63 80.26
CA ALA A 32 -91.05 -4.64 81.50
C ALA A 32 -90.72 -3.43 82.39
N ALA A 33 -89.43 -3.05 82.49
CA ALA A 33 -89.02 -1.83 83.18
C ALA A 33 -89.52 -0.56 82.47
N HIS A 34 -89.43 -0.50 81.15
CA HIS A 34 -89.90 0.64 80.36
C HIS A 34 -91.39 0.91 80.59
N PHE A 35 -92.27 -0.10 80.51
CA PHE A 35 -93.70 0.10 80.78
C PHE A 35 -93.98 0.37 82.27
N LEU A 36 -93.21 -0.24 83.18
CA LEU A 36 -93.35 0.02 84.62
C LEU A 36 -93.01 1.48 84.96
N GLU A 37 -91.97 2.04 84.34
CA GLU A 37 -91.54 3.44 84.51
C GLU A 37 -92.50 4.43 83.82
N LEU A 38 -93.05 4.05 82.67
CA LEU A 38 -93.85 4.95 81.84
C LEU A 38 -95.30 5.10 82.34
N ASP A 39 -95.94 4.00 82.76
CA ASP A 39 -97.34 4.02 83.19
C ASP A 39 -97.69 2.99 84.30
N GLY A 40 -96.71 2.23 84.79
CA GLY A 40 -96.89 1.25 85.85
C GLY A 40 -97.60 -0.05 85.42
N ARG A 41 -97.86 -0.27 84.12
CA ARG A 41 -98.48 -1.49 83.61
C ARG A 41 -97.51 -2.67 83.68
N LYS A 42 -98.08 -3.86 83.93
CA LYS A 42 -97.35 -5.15 83.89
C LYS A 42 -97.96 -6.04 82.81
N CYS A 43 -97.11 -6.67 82.01
CA CYS A 43 -97.51 -7.61 80.96
C CYS A 43 -96.87 -8.98 81.20
N SER A 44 -97.43 -10.03 80.60
CA SER A 44 -96.85 -11.37 80.70
C SER A 44 -95.55 -11.44 79.89
N ASN A 45 -94.58 -12.23 80.38
CA ASN A 45 -93.32 -12.44 79.67
C ASN A 45 -93.54 -13.05 78.27
N THR A 46 -94.58 -13.89 78.10
CA THR A 46 -94.93 -14.48 76.81
C THR A 46 -95.43 -13.43 75.83
N THR A 47 -96.24 -12.47 76.27
CA THR A 47 -96.71 -11.37 75.43
C THR A 47 -95.57 -10.43 75.03
N LEU A 48 -94.66 -10.13 75.96
CA LEU A 48 -93.44 -9.35 75.68
C LEU A 48 -92.51 -10.09 74.72
N LEU A 49 -92.31 -11.40 74.90
CA LEU A 49 -91.49 -12.21 74.02
C LEU A 49 -92.04 -12.21 72.58
N ASN A 50 -93.34 -12.43 72.40
CA ASN A 50 -93.96 -12.42 71.08
C ASN A 50 -93.83 -11.05 70.37
N GLY A 51 -93.96 -9.95 71.11
CA GLY A 51 -93.75 -8.60 70.57
C GLY A 51 -92.28 -8.30 70.25
N VAL A 52 -91.34 -8.81 71.06
CA VAL A 52 -89.90 -8.72 70.77
C VAL A 52 -89.54 -9.51 69.53
N SER A 53 -89.99 -10.75 69.39
CA SER A 53 -89.68 -11.59 68.22
C SER A 53 -90.20 -10.99 66.92
N GLU A 54 -91.40 -10.41 66.91
CA GLU A 54 -91.90 -9.69 65.73
C GLU A 54 -91.13 -8.40 65.46
N TRP A 55 -90.76 -7.64 66.49
CA TRP A 55 -89.88 -6.48 66.31
C TRP A 55 -88.51 -6.90 65.75
N GLU A 56 -87.95 -8.03 66.19
CA GLU A 56 -86.70 -8.59 65.67
C GLU A 56 -86.84 -8.92 64.17
N GLU A 57 -87.95 -9.51 63.75
CA GLU A 57 -88.25 -9.75 62.33
C GLU A 57 -88.33 -8.43 61.54
N LEU A 58 -89.10 -7.45 62.02
CA LEU A 58 -89.23 -6.13 61.40
C LEU A 58 -87.89 -5.37 61.34
N TYR A 59 -87.05 -5.51 62.36
CA TYR A 59 -85.73 -4.90 62.40
C TYR A 59 -84.76 -5.54 61.40
N GLN A 60 -84.82 -6.86 61.23
CA GLN A 60 -84.03 -7.56 60.21
C GLN A 60 -84.47 -7.16 58.81
N GLU A 61 -85.78 -7.02 58.56
CA GLU A 61 -86.30 -6.51 57.30
C GLU A 61 -85.86 -5.07 57.04
N TYR A 62 -85.97 -4.18 58.04
CA TYR A 62 -85.50 -2.80 57.95
C TYR A 62 -84.01 -2.72 57.57
N LYS A 63 -83.15 -3.47 58.27
CA LYS A 63 -81.71 -3.51 57.98
C LYS A 63 -81.40 -4.04 56.59
N LYS A 64 -82.10 -5.09 56.17
CA LYS A 64 -81.93 -5.69 54.85
C LYS A 64 -82.31 -4.69 53.75
N ASN A 65 -83.38 -3.93 53.97
CA ASN A 65 -83.83 -2.89 53.04
C ASN A 65 -82.82 -1.74 52.96
N GLU A 66 -82.35 -1.21 54.09
CA GLU A 66 -81.36 -0.12 54.13
C GLU A 66 -80.04 -0.51 53.41
N LEU A 67 -79.55 -1.73 53.64
CA LEU A 67 -78.39 -2.26 52.93
C LEU A 67 -78.65 -2.40 51.43
N SER A 68 -79.84 -2.87 51.04
CA SER A 68 -80.21 -3.02 49.63
C SER A 68 -80.37 -1.68 48.90
N GLU A 69 -80.81 -0.64 49.59
CA GLU A 69 -80.90 0.73 49.06
C GLU A 69 -79.51 1.33 48.86
N LEU A 70 -78.59 1.09 49.80
CA LEU A 70 -77.21 1.51 49.68
C LEU A 70 -76.51 0.81 48.51
N ASP A 71 -76.69 -0.50 48.38
CA ASP A 71 -76.18 -1.28 47.24
C ASP A 71 -76.78 -0.79 45.91
N ALA A 72 -78.09 -0.50 45.87
CA ALA A 72 -78.76 0.02 44.68
C ALA A 72 -78.23 1.41 44.26
N LEU A 73 -77.75 2.22 45.20
CA LEU A 73 -77.17 3.54 44.93
C LEU A 73 -75.70 3.45 44.51
N LEU A 74 -74.90 2.58 45.14
CA LEU A 74 -73.46 2.48 44.91
C LEU A 74 -73.10 1.60 43.71
N ASP A 75 -73.80 0.49 43.48
CA ASP A 75 -73.47 -0.47 42.42
C ASP A 75 -73.47 0.16 41.01
N PRO A 76 -74.45 1.02 40.62
CA PRO A 76 -74.40 1.70 39.33
C PRO A 76 -73.21 2.64 39.18
N ALA A 77 -72.84 3.35 40.25
CA ALA A 77 -71.71 4.27 40.25
C ALA A 77 -70.37 3.51 40.13
N LEU A 78 -70.22 2.40 40.87
CA LEU A 78 -69.04 1.53 40.81
C LEU A 78 -68.91 0.84 39.45
N LYS A 79 -70.02 0.35 38.88
CA LYS A 79 -70.03 -0.24 37.52
C LYS A 79 -69.65 0.78 36.46
N ARG A 80 -70.17 2.02 36.56
CA ARG A 80 -69.80 3.10 35.65
C ARG A 80 -68.32 3.44 35.77
N PHE A 81 -67.81 3.63 37.00
CA PHE A 81 -66.41 3.91 37.23
C PHE A 81 -65.50 2.80 36.70
N SER A 82 -65.82 1.53 37.00
CA SER A 82 -65.09 0.37 36.51
C SER A 82 -65.04 0.35 34.98
N ARG A 83 -66.19 0.55 34.32
CA ARG A 83 -66.27 0.63 32.86
C ARG A 83 -65.43 1.77 32.30
N ASP A 84 -65.53 2.96 32.87
CA ASP A 84 -64.81 4.15 32.39
C ASP A 84 -63.29 3.98 32.56
N VAL A 85 -62.84 3.37 33.67
CA VAL A 85 -61.43 3.00 33.89
C VAL A 85 -60.97 1.94 32.91
N THR A 86 -61.74 0.85 32.73
CA THR A 86 -61.39 -0.21 31.76
C THR A 86 -61.30 0.35 30.34
N GLN A 87 -62.23 1.22 29.94
CA GLN A 87 -62.21 1.84 28.62
C GLN A 87 -60.99 2.77 28.45
N THR A 88 -60.67 3.57 29.46
CA THR A 88 -59.50 4.45 29.43
C THR A 88 -58.19 3.66 29.34
N LEU A 89 -58.08 2.59 30.12
CA LEU A 89 -56.91 1.71 30.09
C LEU A 89 -56.79 0.96 28.77
N ALA A 90 -57.90 0.52 28.17
CA ALA A 90 -57.91 -0.12 26.86
C ALA A 90 -57.42 0.85 25.77
N LEU A 91 -57.94 2.08 25.73
CA LEU A 91 -57.50 3.10 24.78
C LEU A 91 -56.02 3.43 24.93
N LEU A 92 -55.53 3.58 26.16
CA LEU A 92 -54.12 3.87 26.42
C LEU A 92 -53.22 2.69 26.05
N LEU A 93 -53.69 1.45 26.27
CA LEU A 93 -52.97 0.25 25.84
C LEU A 93 -52.88 0.16 24.32
N ASP A 94 -53.97 0.43 23.61
CA ASP A 94 -54.01 0.42 22.15
C ASP A 94 -53.09 1.51 21.56
N GLU A 95 -53.13 2.73 22.10
CA GLU A 95 -52.25 3.83 21.71
C GLU A 95 -50.79 3.47 21.92
N LYS A 96 -50.44 2.95 23.10
CA LYS A 96 -49.04 2.56 23.39
C LYS A 96 -48.57 1.38 22.55
N SER A 97 -49.46 0.45 22.22
CA SER A 97 -49.14 -0.67 21.34
C SER A 97 -48.86 -0.18 19.92
N ALA A 98 -49.70 0.72 19.39
CA ALA A 98 -49.49 1.34 18.08
C ALA A 98 -48.18 2.16 18.04
N ASP A 99 -47.90 2.97 19.08
CA ASP A 99 -46.65 3.73 19.18
C ASP A 99 -45.41 2.81 19.11
N ILE A 100 -45.45 1.67 19.82
CA ILE A 100 -44.34 0.69 19.84
C ILE A 100 -44.15 0.05 18.45
N GLU A 101 -45.24 -0.33 17.79
CA GLU A 101 -45.20 -0.92 16.44
C GLU A 101 -44.64 0.04 15.40
N GLU A 102 -45.03 1.33 15.46
CA GLU A 102 -44.48 2.37 14.59
C GLU A 102 -42.99 2.58 14.86
N HIS A 103 -42.59 2.71 16.13
CA HIS A 103 -41.19 2.87 16.51
C HIS A 103 -40.33 1.69 16.05
N PHE A 104 -40.85 0.47 16.16
CA PHE A 104 -40.15 -0.73 15.71
C PHE A 104 -39.99 -0.73 14.19
N SER A 105 -41.04 -0.37 13.45
CA SER A 105 -41.03 -0.29 11.98
C SER A 105 -40.05 0.77 11.47
N LEU A 106 -40.02 1.96 12.07
CA LEU A 106 -39.05 3.02 11.77
C LEU A 106 -37.61 2.56 12.05
N LYS A 107 -37.38 1.89 13.19
CA LYS A 107 -36.06 1.36 13.54
C LYS A 107 -35.61 0.27 12.58
N GLN A 108 -36.51 -0.62 12.18
CA GLN A 108 -36.23 -1.67 11.20
C GLN A 108 -35.92 -1.08 9.82
N GLY A 109 -36.67 -0.07 9.38
CA GLY A 109 -36.41 0.66 8.14
C GLY A 109 -35.04 1.35 8.14
N SER A 110 -34.71 2.03 9.24
CA SER A 110 -33.39 2.66 9.40
C SER A 110 -32.25 1.63 9.39
N LEU A 111 -32.40 0.52 10.10
CA LEU A 111 -31.39 -0.55 10.15
C LEU A 111 -31.20 -1.19 8.76
N SER A 112 -32.29 -1.49 8.05
CA SER A 112 -32.23 -2.03 6.70
C SER A 112 -31.56 -1.06 5.73
N GLY A 113 -31.90 0.24 5.80
CA GLY A 113 -31.27 1.28 4.98
C GLY A 113 -29.76 1.42 5.25
N GLN A 114 -29.36 1.44 6.53
CA GLN A 114 -27.94 1.49 6.90
C GLN A 114 -27.19 0.23 6.45
N TYR A 115 -27.80 -0.95 6.62
CA TYR A 115 -27.22 -2.22 6.18
C TYR A 115 -27.01 -2.24 4.67
N LEU A 116 -28.00 -1.80 3.88
CA LEU A 116 -27.88 -1.69 2.42
C LEU A 116 -26.78 -0.70 2.02
N SER A 117 -26.72 0.46 2.67
CA SER A 117 -25.66 1.45 2.41
C SER A 117 -24.27 0.89 2.71
N LEU A 118 -24.09 0.22 3.84
CA LEU A 118 -22.81 -0.38 4.21
C LEU A 118 -22.46 -1.54 3.27
N SER A 119 -23.43 -2.37 2.90
CA SER A 119 -23.24 -3.46 1.94
C SER A 119 -22.81 -2.94 0.58
N ASN A 120 -23.36 -1.83 0.11
CA ASN A 120 -22.95 -1.20 -1.15
C ASN A 120 -21.51 -0.67 -1.06
N VAL A 121 -21.16 0.01 0.04
CA VAL A 121 -19.79 0.50 0.25
C VAL A 121 -18.78 -0.65 0.29
N VAL A 122 -19.13 -1.77 0.92
CA VAL A 122 -18.27 -2.97 0.94
C VAL A 122 -18.09 -3.53 -0.46
N ALA A 123 -19.18 -3.68 -1.22
CA ALA A 123 -19.10 -4.17 -2.60
C ALA A 123 -18.25 -3.25 -3.49
N ASP A 124 -18.40 -1.93 -3.36
CA ASP A 124 -17.59 -0.95 -4.10
C ASP A 124 -16.10 -1.03 -3.71
N GLN A 125 -15.80 -1.22 -2.43
CA GLN A 125 -14.43 -1.37 -1.94
C GLN A 125 -13.80 -2.69 -2.40
N GLU A 126 -14.55 -3.79 -2.41
CA GLU A 126 -14.10 -5.07 -2.95
C GLU A 126 -13.75 -4.94 -4.44
N ALA A 127 -14.61 -4.30 -5.23
CA ALA A 127 -14.35 -4.04 -6.65
C ALA A 127 -13.08 -3.18 -6.86
N GLN A 128 -12.87 -2.15 -6.04
CA GLN A 128 -11.64 -1.33 -6.09
C GLN A 128 -10.39 -2.14 -5.73
N ILE A 129 -10.47 -3.02 -4.73
CA ILE A 129 -9.36 -3.89 -4.33
C ILE A 129 -8.99 -4.84 -5.47
N ASP A 130 -9.99 -5.43 -6.13
CA ASP A 130 -9.75 -6.35 -7.24
C ASP A 130 -9.12 -5.63 -8.45
N GLN A 131 -9.59 -4.42 -8.77
CA GLN A 131 -8.95 -3.59 -9.80
C GLN A 131 -7.49 -3.27 -9.45
N LEU A 132 -7.22 -2.82 -8.23
CA LEU A 132 -5.86 -2.50 -7.78
C LEU A 132 -4.95 -3.72 -7.78
N ARG A 133 -5.49 -4.92 -7.51
CA ARG A 133 -4.73 -6.17 -7.60
C ARG A 133 -4.35 -6.49 -9.03
N GLU A 134 -5.27 -6.33 -9.97
CA GLU A 134 -5.00 -6.52 -11.40
C GLU A 134 -3.93 -5.54 -11.89
N ASP A 135 -4.08 -4.25 -11.56
CA ASP A 135 -3.11 -3.21 -11.88
C ASP A 135 -1.73 -3.49 -11.25
N ASN A 136 -1.69 -4.05 -10.04
CA ASN A 136 -0.42 -4.40 -9.40
C ASN A 136 0.26 -5.58 -10.11
N VAL A 137 -0.51 -6.56 -10.59
CA VAL A 137 0.02 -7.69 -11.36
C VAL A 137 0.59 -7.22 -12.69
N THR A 138 -0.12 -6.34 -13.41
CA THR A 138 0.36 -5.79 -14.69
C THR A 138 1.63 -4.96 -14.51
N LEU A 139 1.63 -4.03 -13.54
CA LEU A 139 2.83 -3.22 -13.24
C LEU A 139 4.03 -4.06 -12.81
N ASN A 140 3.82 -5.13 -12.04
CA ASN A 140 4.92 -6.03 -11.66
C ASN A 140 5.46 -6.81 -12.87
N ALA A 141 4.60 -7.21 -13.81
CA ALA A 141 5.02 -7.85 -15.04
C ALA A 141 5.85 -6.89 -15.91
N GLU A 142 5.39 -5.65 -16.07
CA GLU A 142 6.13 -4.60 -16.79
C GLU A 142 7.48 -4.30 -16.14
N ASN A 143 7.53 -4.19 -14.81
CA ASN A 143 8.78 -3.94 -14.09
C ASN A 143 9.80 -5.09 -14.28
N ARG A 144 9.33 -6.34 -14.29
CA ARG A 144 10.20 -7.50 -14.60
C ARG A 144 10.74 -7.44 -16.02
N LEU A 145 9.92 -7.05 -17.00
CA LEU A 145 10.38 -6.89 -18.39
C LEU A 145 11.44 -5.80 -18.50
N ILE A 146 11.20 -4.64 -17.88
CA ILE A 146 12.18 -3.53 -17.85
C ILE A 146 13.48 -3.96 -17.16
N GLN A 147 13.42 -4.71 -16.06
CA GLN A 147 14.61 -5.24 -15.39
C GLN A 147 15.40 -6.19 -16.29
N GLN A 148 14.71 -7.03 -17.06
CA GLN A 148 15.34 -7.94 -18.01
C GLN A 148 15.98 -7.18 -19.20
N GLU A 149 15.31 -6.15 -19.73
CA GLU A 149 15.89 -5.29 -20.76
C GLU A 149 17.11 -4.55 -20.25
N LEU A 150 17.04 -4.02 -19.02
CA LEU A 150 18.16 -3.34 -18.36
C LEU A 150 19.37 -4.27 -18.21
N SER A 151 19.16 -5.51 -17.78
CA SER A 151 20.25 -6.47 -17.63
C SER A 151 20.89 -6.82 -18.97
N GLN A 152 20.07 -7.04 -20.01
CA GLN A 152 20.58 -7.30 -21.36
C GLN A 152 21.38 -6.12 -21.93
N VAL A 153 20.91 -4.88 -21.72
CA VAL A 153 21.61 -3.68 -22.17
C VAL A 153 22.92 -3.51 -21.40
N SER A 154 22.92 -3.76 -20.09
CA SER A 154 24.14 -3.73 -19.26
C SER A 154 25.18 -4.74 -19.75
N GLU A 155 24.77 -5.99 -20.00
CA GLU A 155 25.68 -7.02 -20.54
C GLU A 155 26.24 -6.64 -21.93
N ARG A 156 25.41 -6.07 -22.81
CA ARG A 156 25.87 -5.57 -24.11
C ARG A 156 26.90 -4.45 -23.96
N LEU A 157 26.67 -3.52 -23.04
CA LEU A 157 27.58 -2.42 -22.76
C LEU A 157 28.93 -2.94 -22.24
N ASP A 158 28.92 -3.89 -21.30
CA ASP A 158 30.15 -4.50 -20.75
C ASP A 158 30.95 -5.25 -21.83
N ASN A 159 30.25 -5.95 -22.73
CA ASN A 159 30.87 -6.60 -23.88
C ASN A 159 31.49 -5.59 -24.85
N GLN A 160 30.81 -4.48 -25.16
CA GLN A 160 31.34 -3.42 -26.01
C GLN A 160 32.56 -2.72 -25.39
N LEU A 161 32.53 -2.46 -24.08
CA LEU A 161 33.67 -1.91 -23.36
C LEU A 161 34.87 -2.86 -23.39
N SER A 162 34.63 -4.16 -23.23
CA SER A 162 35.67 -5.18 -23.32
C SER A 162 36.29 -5.25 -24.71
N GLN A 163 35.46 -5.23 -25.77
CA GLN A 163 35.94 -5.18 -27.16
C GLN A 163 36.75 -3.91 -27.44
N THR A 164 36.27 -2.75 -26.97
CA THR A 164 36.98 -1.47 -27.13
C THR A 164 38.36 -1.52 -26.47
N ARG A 165 38.48 -2.11 -25.27
CA ARG A 165 39.78 -2.29 -24.60
C ARG A 165 40.74 -3.16 -25.39
N VAL A 166 40.26 -4.26 -25.97
CA VAL A 166 41.09 -5.13 -26.83
C VAL A 166 41.55 -4.37 -28.08
N GLN A 167 40.65 -3.65 -28.75
CA GLN A 167 40.99 -2.84 -29.92
C GLN A 167 42.00 -1.74 -29.57
N GLN A 168 41.84 -1.08 -28.42
CA GLN A 168 42.80 -0.08 -27.94
C GLN A 168 44.19 -0.69 -27.72
N SER A 169 44.26 -1.91 -27.17
CA SER A 169 45.52 -2.63 -26.99
C SER A 169 46.17 -2.97 -28.34
N GLN A 170 45.38 -3.46 -29.30
CA GLN A 170 45.88 -3.79 -30.65
C GLN A 170 46.40 -2.54 -31.39
N ILE A 171 45.69 -1.41 -31.29
CA ILE A 171 46.14 -0.14 -31.86
C ILE A 171 47.47 0.28 -31.22
N SER A 172 47.58 0.20 -29.89
CA SER A 172 48.83 0.54 -29.19
C SER A 172 50.00 -0.35 -29.59
N GLU A 173 49.76 -1.64 -29.84
CA GLU A 173 50.78 -2.59 -30.31
C GLU A 173 51.21 -2.26 -31.73
N GLN A 174 50.27 -2.04 -32.65
CA GLN A 174 50.56 -1.61 -34.02
C GLN A 174 51.31 -0.27 -34.08
N GLU A 175 50.96 0.69 -33.22
CA GLU A 175 51.70 1.95 -33.12
C GLU A 175 53.14 1.75 -32.67
N ALA A 176 53.40 0.79 -31.77
CA ALA A 176 54.74 0.45 -31.33
C ALA A 176 55.54 -0.22 -32.46
N GLU A 177 54.94 -1.19 -33.16
CA GLU A 177 55.53 -1.84 -34.33
C GLU A 177 55.85 -0.86 -35.45
N LEU A 178 54.94 0.08 -35.75
CA LEU A 178 55.17 1.13 -36.74
C LEU A 178 56.33 2.05 -36.35
N LYS A 179 56.44 2.43 -35.07
CA LYS A 179 57.57 3.21 -34.56
C LYS A 179 58.88 2.45 -34.72
N GLU A 180 58.91 1.17 -34.39
CA GLU A 180 60.08 0.31 -34.56
C GLU A 180 60.48 0.17 -36.04
N LEU A 181 59.51 -0.08 -36.92
CA LEU A 181 59.74 -0.19 -38.36
C LEU A 181 60.28 1.13 -38.94
N ASN A 182 59.73 2.26 -38.54
CA ASN A 182 60.20 3.58 -38.96
C ASN A 182 61.64 3.85 -38.49
N LEU A 183 61.99 3.45 -37.26
CA LEU A 183 63.34 3.59 -36.73
C LEU A 183 64.34 2.70 -37.47
N ASN A 184 63.94 1.45 -37.77
CA ASN A 184 64.72 0.53 -38.60
C ASN A 184 64.92 1.06 -40.02
N LEU A 185 63.87 1.64 -40.63
CA LEU A 185 63.93 2.24 -41.96
C LEU A 185 64.90 3.42 -41.98
N ALA A 186 64.77 4.35 -41.01
CA ALA A 186 65.67 5.49 -40.88
C ALA A 186 67.14 5.04 -40.69
N GLN A 187 67.38 4.00 -39.91
CA GLN A 187 68.72 3.42 -39.75
C GLN A 187 69.27 2.87 -41.08
N ARG A 188 68.45 2.17 -41.86
CA ARG A 188 68.85 1.66 -43.18
C ARG A 188 69.11 2.76 -44.19
N GLU A 189 68.34 3.84 -44.18
CA GLU A 189 68.59 5.01 -45.03
C GLU A 189 69.94 5.66 -44.70
N VAL A 190 70.28 5.78 -43.41
CA VAL A 190 71.59 6.27 -42.98
C VAL A 190 72.72 5.35 -43.44
N ASP A 191 72.57 4.03 -43.31
CA ASP A 191 73.59 3.08 -43.73
C ASP A 191 73.75 3.03 -45.26
N LEU A 192 72.67 3.18 -46.03
CA LEU A 192 72.73 3.39 -47.48
C LEU A 192 73.48 4.67 -47.83
N ALA A 193 73.20 5.78 -47.14
CA ALA A 193 73.90 7.04 -47.36
C ALA A 193 75.41 6.94 -47.09
N LYS A 194 75.82 6.16 -46.08
CA LYS A 194 77.24 5.85 -45.82
C LYS A 194 77.86 5.02 -46.95
N GLN A 195 77.19 3.95 -47.39
CA GLN A 195 77.66 3.13 -48.51
C GLN A 195 77.80 3.95 -49.81
N ASP A 196 76.85 4.84 -50.08
CA ASP A 196 76.91 5.76 -51.24
C ASP A 196 78.07 6.76 -51.13
N ALA A 197 78.42 7.20 -49.93
CA ALA A 197 79.57 8.06 -49.70
C ALA A 197 80.89 7.29 -49.90
N GLU A 198 80.98 6.06 -49.38
CA GLU A 198 82.13 5.17 -49.60
C GLU A 198 82.31 4.83 -51.09
N LEU A 199 81.24 4.47 -51.79
CA LEU A 199 81.27 4.22 -53.23
C LEU A 199 81.71 5.45 -54.03
N ARG A 200 81.31 6.66 -53.62
CA ARG A 200 81.78 7.90 -54.22
C ARG A 200 83.28 8.09 -54.00
N SER A 201 83.77 7.93 -52.77
CA SER A 201 85.20 8.01 -52.44
C SER A 201 86.02 6.99 -53.23
N LEU A 202 85.59 5.73 -53.28
CA LEU A 202 86.26 4.67 -54.04
C LEU A 202 86.24 4.97 -55.55
N ARG A 203 85.15 5.53 -56.10
CA ARG A 203 85.10 5.96 -57.50
C ARG A 203 86.07 7.10 -57.79
N GLU A 204 86.21 8.07 -56.89
CA GLU A 204 87.17 9.16 -57.02
C GLU A 204 88.62 8.65 -56.94
N GLU A 205 88.92 7.77 -55.99
CA GLU A 205 90.23 7.14 -55.86
C GLU A 205 90.56 6.28 -57.09
N ASN A 206 89.61 5.49 -57.60
CA ASN A 206 89.80 4.69 -58.81
C ASN A 206 90.03 5.57 -60.04
N LYS A 207 89.33 6.70 -60.18
CA LYS A 207 89.59 7.71 -61.22
C LYS A 207 90.98 8.33 -61.08
N ARG A 208 91.42 8.62 -59.85
CA ARG A 208 92.77 9.14 -59.60
C ARG A 208 93.83 8.10 -59.98
N LEU A 209 93.68 6.86 -59.53
CA LEU A 209 94.58 5.76 -59.86
C LEU A 209 94.60 5.46 -61.36
N SER A 210 93.47 5.54 -62.06
CA SER A 210 93.42 5.37 -63.51
C SER A 210 94.18 6.50 -64.23
N SER A 211 94.00 7.75 -63.79
CA SER A 211 94.77 8.89 -64.32
C SER A 211 96.26 8.78 -64.04
N GLU A 212 96.64 8.26 -62.86
CA GLU A 212 98.03 8.04 -62.50
C GLU A 212 98.66 6.91 -63.31
N LEU A 213 97.93 5.80 -63.53
CA LEU A 213 98.32 4.73 -64.46
C LEU A 213 98.47 5.23 -65.90
N GLU A 214 97.56 6.08 -66.38
CA GLU A 214 97.68 6.71 -67.70
C GLU A 214 98.91 7.60 -67.78
N SER A 215 99.19 8.41 -66.75
CA SER A 215 100.39 9.23 -66.68
C SER A 215 101.67 8.39 -66.67
N GLN A 216 101.68 7.27 -65.94
CA GLN A 216 102.82 6.34 -65.91
C GLN A 216 103.00 5.63 -67.25
N ARG A 217 101.91 5.26 -67.93
CA ARG A 217 101.96 4.72 -69.31
C ARG A 217 102.52 5.75 -70.28
N ALA A 218 102.10 7.01 -70.19
CA ALA A 218 102.62 8.10 -71.02
C ALA A 218 104.11 8.38 -70.73
N LEU A 219 104.52 8.33 -69.46
CA LEU A 219 105.93 8.42 -69.07
C LEU A 219 106.75 7.23 -69.56
N ALA A 220 106.20 6.01 -69.49
CA ALA A 220 106.85 4.80 -70.00
C ALA A 220 106.98 4.83 -71.53
N GLN A 221 105.95 5.30 -72.26
CA GLN A 221 106.03 5.55 -73.70
C GLN A 221 107.08 6.61 -74.03
N ASN A 222 107.09 7.75 -73.33
CA ASN A 222 108.14 8.76 -73.51
C ASN A 222 109.55 8.19 -73.24
N LYS A 223 109.71 7.35 -72.21
CA LYS A 223 110.98 6.67 -71.94
C LYS A 223 111.34 5.70 -73.06
N LEU A 224 110.39 4.93 -73.58
CA LEU A 224 110.59 4.04 -74.72
C LEU A 224 111.02 4.82 -75.99
N GLU A 225 110.37 5.95 -76.26
CA GLU A 225 110.72 6.86 -77.36
C GLU A 225 112.10 7.47 -77.15
N GLN A 226 112.44 7.90 -75.93
CA GLN A 226 113.79 8.38 -75.61
C GLN A 226 114.84 7.27 -75.74
N THR A 227 114.56 6.04 -75.31
CA THR A 227 115.47 4.92 -75.50
C THR A 227 115.64 4.57 -76.98
N ALA A 228 114.58 4.62 -77.78
CA ALA A 228 114.65 4.43 -79.22
C ALA A 228 115.46 5.55 -79.90
N LEU A 229 115.32 6.80 -79.44
CA LEU A 229 116.12 7.93 -79.90
C LEU A 229 117.60 7.77 -79.52
N ILE A 230 117.89 7.30 -78.31
CA ILE A 230 119.25 6.97 -77.85
C ILE A 230 119.84 5.82 -78.68
N GLU A 231 119.05 4.79 -79.00
CA GLU A 231 119.45 3.69 -79.89
C GLU A 231 119.75 4.19 -81.31
N GLN A 232 118.95 5.13 -81.82
CA GLN A 232 119.18 5.76 -83.12
C GLN A 232 120.45 6.64 -83.12
N VAL A 233 120.75 7.32 -82.01
CA VAL A 233 122.00 8.09 -81.83
C VAL A 233 123.20 7.15 -81.69
N LEU A 234 123.08 6.05 -80.95
CA LEU A 234 124.11 5.02 -80.83
C LEU A 234 124.40 4.34 -82.17
N SER A 235 123.37 4.09 -82.98
CA SER A 235 123.53 3.65 -84.38
C SER A 235 124.33 4.66 -85.20
N LYS A 236 123.98 5.96 -85.14
CA LYS A 236 124.73 7.01 -85.85
C LYS A 236 126.17 7.17 -85.38
N VAL A 237 126.44 6.95 -84.08
CA VAL A 237 127.81 6.93 -83.54
C VAL A 237 128.55 5.68 -83.99
N GLY A 238 127.91 4.52 -84.00
CA GLY A 238 128.46 3.28 -84.57
C GLY A 238 128.88 3.44 -86.04
N ASP A 239 128.03 4.10 -86.83
CA ASP A 239 128.32 4.42 -88.23
C ASP A 239 129.49 5.42 -88.38
N LEU A 240 129.61 6.40 -87.48
CA LEU A 240 130.76 7.33 -87.43
C LEU A 240 132.06 6.64 -86.98
N THR A 241 131.98 5.62 -86.13
CA THR A 241 133.17 4.87 -85.68
C THR A 241 133.72 3.97 -86.79
N GLN A 242 132.86 3.41 -87.66
CA GLN A 242 133.29 2.67 -88.85
C GLN A 242 133.89 3.55 -89.95
N ILE A 243 133.61 4.85 -89.96
CA ILE A 243 134.15 5.81 -90.94
C ILE A 243 135.57 6.29 -90.54
N VAL A 244 135.96 6.20 -89.27
CA VAL A 244 137.26 6.67 -88.76
C VAL A 244 138.39 5.63 -88.87
N GLU A 245 138.10 4.32 -88.96
CA GLU A 245 139.15 3.29 -89.13
C GLU A 245 139.63 3.10 -90.60
N ASN A 246 138.99 3.72 -91.58
CA ASN A 246 139.33 3.57 -93.01
C ASN A 246 139.65 4.93 -93.68
N LYS A 247 140.81 5.54 -93.38
CA LYS A 247 141.63 6.36 -94.31
C LYS A 247 142.79 7.10 -93.60
N GLU A 248 143.91 6.41 -93.42
CA GLU A 248 145.24 7.00 -93.60
C GLU A 248 146.12 6.02 -94.43
N THR A 249 146.26 6.34 -95.72
CA THR A 249 147.34 5.94 -96.63
C THR A 249 148.46 7.02 -96.56
N PRO A 250 149.64 6.97 -97.25
CA PRO A 250 150.37 5.90 -97.96
C PRO A 250 151.95 5.92 -97.82
N ALA A 251 152.61 4.99 -98.53
CA ALA A 251 153.84 5.15 -99.35
C ALA A 251 155.28 5.23 -98.76
N LYS A 252 156.04 4.16 -99.11
CA LYS A 252 157.35 4.10 -99.82
C LYS A 252 158.71 4.03 -99.07
N GLN A 253 159.39 2.92 -99.41
CA GLN A 253 160.81 2.73 -99.78
C GLN A 253 161.88 2.52 -98.69
N LYS A 254 162.19 1.25 -98.42
CA LYS A 254 163.46 0.58 -98.79
C LYS A 254 163.27 -0.94 -98.76
#